data_AF-H9UJH7-F1
#
_entry.id   AF-H9UJH7-F1
#
_cell.length_a   1.000
_cell.length_b   1.000
_cell.length_c   1.000
_cell.angle_alpha   90.00
_cell.angle_beta   90.00
_cell.angle_gamma   90.00
#
_symmetry.space_group_name_H-M   'P 1'
#
loop_
_entity.id
_entity.type
_entity.pdbx_description
1 polymer ?
#
loop_
_entity_poly.entity_id
_entity_poly.type
_entity_poly.pdbx_seq_one_letter_code
_entity_poly.pdbx_strand_id
1 'polypeptide(L)'
;MFELTSARISRRVAMLTAVALLAAVGVLQVGCRLEPDPGATEGSNGSTPGRRIVPRAGEGMILSDTDYEPETDDDDIQPTSSVAIQLPADYLVIDVKDHNIDMDEMDEQIVVFKIQGDETDRIHVLVLDYDFVRGGYAVSWQSPTSSTNSRSVKISAADMTGNGLSEIILFGIDNQGRQTLDVFTAVSDFTGQGLQFEQIFQTAVDGTIDLEDPGRGEEFIAGSDSSEPHRIIVQRQDEQSSNIMDLIFEEHHWNAGTTSYELVEQRRIPGVEMEETQLQQLYSSGATTFENFLEGPWYRTRGGSPGDPDMVLVSFFPRRREIVFLENDMQQVFNWDVSSRTIYRNIRMDVRNQILPSISTFGSVAVTGLETIRLQLQGHNDWDGEYRRLSPSLQNAILEDPNAVGIVRSSEYAGLFQNATGTELLFNGPRFSFRHDGNEYSGGYSLFSFNGRTILELQNVSSFGLPRERFSYSVELTTEESGERIIRRLTMQPVTLRGRDVTPESGETIHLEQIIEQSDEG
;
A
#
# COMPACT_ATOMS: atom_id res chain seq x y z
N MET A 1 -54.00 -10.33 -68.78
CA MET A 1 -53.71 -10.15 -67.34
C MET A 1 -53.31 -8.70 -67.19
N PHE A 2 -54.21 -7.73 -66.99
CA PHE A 2 -55.42 -7.69 -66.12
C PHE A 2 -55.01 -8.03 -64.66
N GLU A 3 -55.11 -7.15 -63.65
CA GLU A 3 -55.68 -5.77 -63.52
C GLU A 3 -54.82 -4.90 -62.55
N LEU A 4 -54.50 -3.62 -62.83
CA LEU A 4 -55.23 -2.34 -62.65
C LEU A 4 -55.36 -1.86 -61.17
N THR A 5 -54.57 -0.87 -60.70
CA THR A 5 -54.85 0.61 -60.55
C THR A 5 -55.83 1.02 -59.43
N SER A 6 -55.76 2.19 -58.76
CA SER A 6 -54.96 3.44 -58.91
C SER A 6 -54.41 3.91 -57.52
N ALA A 7 -53.96 5.13 -57.16
CA ALA A 7 -54.06 6.55 -57.59
C ALA A 7 -52.68 7.28 -57.35
N ARG A 8 -52.35 8.59 -57.57
CA ARG A 8 -53.02 9.90 -57.73
C ARG A 8 -53.56 10.51 -56.40
N ILE A 9 -53.36 11.78 -55.99
CA ILE A 9 -52.91 13.10 -56.54
C ILE A 9 -52.12 13.84 -55.42
N SER A 10 -50.87 14.31 -55.57
CA SER A 10 -50.34 15.52 -56.25
C SER A 10 -50.76 16.90 -55.68
N ARG A 11 -49.82 17.62 -55.04
CA ARG A 11 -49.33 18.96 -55.46
C ARG A 11 -48.11 19.47 -54.64
N ARG A 12 -47.42 20.49 -55.17
CA ARG A 12 -46.25 21.21 -54.62
C ARG A 12 -46.63 22.69 -54.30
N VAL A 13 -45.68 23.41 -53.68
CA VAL A 13 -45.45 24.89 -53.71
C VAL A 13 -46.10 25.76 -52.61
N ALA A 14 -45.26 26.24 -51.68
CA ALA A 14 -45.13 27.62 -51.15
C ALA A 14 -43.94 27.59 -50.14
N MET A 15 -42.83 28.34 -50.30
CA MET A 15 -42.64 29.76 -49.92
C MET A 15 -43.02 30.10 -48.46
N LEU A 16 -42.35 30.96 -47.70
CA LEU A 16 -41.00 31.59 -47.62
C LEU A 16 -41.19 32.75 -46.62
N THR A 17 -40.27 33.00 -45.66
CA THR A 17 -40.09 34.33 -44.98
C THR A 17 -41.28 34.93 -44.15
N ALA A 18 -41.13 35.86 -43.18
CA ALA A 18 -39.97 36.36 -42.41
C ALA A 18 -40.37 37.25 -41.18
N VAL A 19 -39.53 37.23 -40.13
CA VAL A 19 -38.98 38.39 -39.35
C VAL A 19 -39.83 39.23 -38.35
N ALA A 20 -39.23 39.49 -37.15
CA ALA A 20 -39.40 40.64 -36.22
C ALA A 20 -40.70 40.77 -35.36
N LEU A 21 -40.76 41.44 -34.18
CA LEU A 21 -39.79 42.00 -33.19
C LEU A 21 -40.49 42.27 -31.82
N LEU A 22 -39.71 42.55 -30.74
CA LEU A 22 -40.06 43.21 -29.44
C LEU A 22 -41.08 42.48 -28.51
N ALA A 23 -41.05 42.46 -27.16
CA ALA A 23 -40.35 43.13 -26.04
C ALA A 23 -41.14 44.21 -25.23
N ALA A 24 -41.59 43.85 -24.01
CA ALA A 24 -41.98 44.68 -22.84
C ALA A 24 -42.28 43.73 -21.64
N VAL A 25 -41.71 43.83 -20.43
CA VAL A 25 -41.85 44.81 -19.32
C VAL A 25 -43.20 44.73 -18.57
N GLY A 26 -43.18 44.58 -17.22
CA GLY A 26 -44.39 44.76 -16.39
C GLY A 26 -44.41 44.16 -14.97
N VAL A 27 -43.78 44.83 -14.00
CA VAL A 27 -43.79 44.58 -12.54
C VAL A 27 -45.19 44.38 -11.92
N LEU A 28 -45.31 43.53 -10.90
CA LEU A 28 -46.27 43.75 -9.80
C LEU A 28 -45.79 43.14 -8.47
N GLN A 29 -45.63 43.97 -7.43
CA GLN A 29 -45.43 43.54 -6.04
C GLN A 29 -46.78 43.54 -5.30
N VAL A 30 -47.01 42.54 -4.44
CA VAL A 30 -47.67 42.75 -3.14
C VAL A 30 -46.91 41.92 -2.11
N GLY A 31 -46.55 42.54 -0.99
CA GLY A 31 -46.00 41.84 0.17
C GLY A 31 -46.79 42.19 1.43
N CYS A 32 -46.80 41.30 2.40
CA CYS A 32 -47.13 41.61 3.79
C CYS A 32 -46.27 40.76 4.73
N ARG A 33 -46.22 41.19 5.98
CA ARG A 33 -45.16 40.89 6.96
C ARG A 33 -45.79 40.50 8.29
N LEU A 34 -45.25 39.49 8.96
CA LEU A 34 -45.32 39.33 10.42
C LEU A 34 -44.30 38.29 10.90
N GLU A 35 -43.85 38.47 12.14
CA GLU A 35 -42.87 37.66 12.89
C GLU A 35 -43.63 37.07 14.14
N PRO A 36 -43.03 36.34 15.10
CA PRO A 36 -42.70 34.91 15.01
C PRO A 36 -43.22 34.03 16.19
N ASP A 37 -43.14 32.70 16.02
CA ASP A 37 -43.14 31.63 17.07
C ASP A 37 -44.43 31.44 17.93
N PRO A 38 -44.62 30.33 18.71
CA PRO A 38 -43.77 29.13 18.88
C PRO A 38 -44.46 27.73 18.84
N GLY A 39 -43.64 26.68 18.66
CA GLY A 39 -43.80 25.41 19.41
C GLY A 39 -44.22 24.10 18.69
N ALA A 40 -43.91 22.98 19.36
CA ALA A 40 -44.33 21.58 19.14
C ALA A 40 -43.68 20.75 18.00
N THR A 41 -42.61 20.03 18.38
CA THR A 41 -42.34 18.59 18.12
C THR A 41 -42.95 17.87 16.91
N GLU A 42 -42.10 17.30 16.06
CA GLU A 42 -42.26 15.94 15.52
C GLU A 42 -40.88 15.32 15.23
N GLY A 43 -40.74 14.00 15.32
CA GLY A 43 -39.45 13.30 15.27
C GLY A 43 -39.13 12.72 13.88
N SER A 44 -37.87 12.79 13.46
CA SER A 44 -37.39 12.12 12.24
C SER A 44 -36.59 10.86 12.58
N ASN A 45 -37.01 9.70 12.07
CA ASN A 45 -36.23 8.47 12.11
C ASN A 45 -34.96 8.62 11.24
N GLY A 46 -33.84 8.99 11.87
CA GLY A 46 -32.52 8.95 11.26
C GLY A 46 -31.91 7.57 11.44
N SER A 47 -31.89 6.74 10.39
CA SER A 47 -31.06 5.54 10.38
C SER A 47 -29.60 5.96 10.31
N THR A 48 -28.86 5.80 11.41
CA THR A 48 -27.40 5.90 11.41
C THR A 48 -26.85 4.75 10.55
N PRO A 49 -25.90 4.99 9.63
CA PRO A 49 -25.23 3.90 8.91
C PRO A 49 -24.32 3.10 9.84
N GLY A 50 -24.22 1.78 9.62
CA GLY A 50 -23.42 0.86 10.42
C GLY A 50 -21.92 1.17 10.39
N ARG A 51 -21.21 0.74 11.45
CA ARG A 51 -19.76 0.95 11.57
C ARG A 51 -19.04 -0.22 10.89
N ARG A 52 -18.66 -0.05 9.61
CA ARG A 52 -17.80 -1.00 8.89
C ARG A 52 -16.47 -1.19 9.63
N ILE A 53 -16.29 -2.35 10.27
CA ILE A 53 -15.02 -2.72 10.90
C ILE A 53 -14.16 -3.43 9.85
N VAL A 54 -13.24 -2.69 9.25
CA VAL A 54 -12.07 -3.31 8.60
C VAL A 54 -11.01 -3.51 9.69
N PRO A 55 -10.46 -4.71 9.91
CA PRO A 55 -9.56 -4.97 11.04
C PRO A 55 -8.37 -4.01 11.05
N ARG A 56 -8.30 -3.24 12.14
CA ARG A 56 -7.20 -2.33 12.51
C ARG A 56 -6.24 -3.07 13.41
N ALA A 57 -4.95 -2.74 13.33
CA ALA A 57 -4.07 -2.91 14.49
C ALA A 57 -4.41 -1.79 15.49
N GLY A 58 -4.68 -2.13 16.76
CA GLY A 58 -4.85 -1.22 17.91
C GLY A 58 -5.85 -0.06 17.75
N GLU A 59 -7.00 -0.11 18.43
CA GLU A 59 -7.81 1.11 18.62
C GLU A 59 -7.43 1.83 19.91
N GLY A 60 -7.03 3.11 19.76
CA GLY A 60 -6.80 4.02 20.86
C GLY A 60 -6.72 5.47 20.36
N MET A 61 -7.85 6.17 20.31
CA MET A 61 -7.84 7.63 20.15
C MET A 61 -7.99 8.30 21.51
N ILE A 62 -7.01 9.10 21.90
CA ILE A 62 -7.21 10.24 22.79
C ILE A 62 -6.72 11.47 22.04
N LEU A 63 -7.63 12.38 21.71
CA LEU A 63 -7.31 13.73 21.27
C LEU A 63 -7.58 14.69 22.44
N SER A 64 -6.51 15.13 23.09
CA SER A 64 -6.57 16.19 24.10
C SER A 64 -5.34 17.09 23.97
N ASP A 65 -5.51 18.25 23.33
CA ASP A 65 -4.50 19.32 23.33
C ASP A 65 -4.28 19.82 24.77
N THR A 66 -3.17 19.43 25.41
CA THR A 66 -2.48 20.26 26.42
C THR A 66 -1.05 19.78 26.61
N ASP A 67 -0.13 20.70 26.89
CA ASP A 67 1.30 20.43 26.96
C ASP A 67 1.69 19.47 28.10
N TYR A 68 2.51 18.45 27.78
CA TYR A 68 3.33 17.74 28.76
C TYR A 68 4.69 17.38 28.17
N GLU A 69 5.74 17.43 28.97
CA GLU A 69 7.10 17.04 28.57
C GLU A 69 7.23 15.50 28.55
N PRO A 70 8.07 14.92 27.67
CA PRO A 70 8.18 13.47 27.54
C PRO A 70 8.96 12.86 28.71
N GLU A 71 8.26 12.18 29.62
CA GLU A 71 8.86 11.07 30.35
C GLU A 71 8.95 9.85 29.41
N THR A 72 10.07 9.14 29.45
CA THR A 72 10.38 8.06 28.50
C THR A 72 9.96 6.70 29.06
N ASP A 73 8.71 6.33 28.82
CA ASP A 73 8.27 4.93 28.93
C ASP A 73 8.54 4.22 27.59
N ASP A 74 9.40 3.19 27.63
CA ASP A 74 9.99 2.51 26.46
C ASP A 74 9.19 1.24 26.06
N ASP A 75 7.92 1.17 26.47
CA ASP A 75 7.07 -0.03 26.49
C ASP A 75 5.82 0.11 25.58
N ASP A 76 6.00 0.08 24.25
CA ASP A 76 4.96 -0.46 23.34
C ASP A 76 5.54 -1.12 22.07
N ILE A 77 6.59 -1.92 22.25
CA ILE A 77 6.90 -3.02 21.32
C ILE A 77 6.53 -4.32 22.04
N GLN A 78 5.25 -4.67 22.05
CA GLN A 78 4.82 -5.95 22.60
C GLN A 78 5.58 -7.10 21.89
N PRO A 79 6.31 -7.95 22.62
CA PRO A 79 6.99 -9.08 22.01
C PRO A 79 5.95 -10.11 21.58
N THR A 80 6.14 -10.72 20.41
CA THR A 80 5.34 -11.89 19.99
C THR A 80 5.42 -12.96 21.07
N SER A 81 4.29 -13.35 21.65
CA SER A 81 4.25 -14.28 22.78
C SER A 81 4.94 -15.60 22.39
N SER A 82 5.87 -16.06 23.23
CA SER A 82 6.60 -17.30 22.96
C SER A 82 5.67 -18.50 23.21
N VAL A 83 5.57 -19.42 22.25
CA VAL A 83 4.63 -20.55 22.36
C VAL A 83 4.86 -21.33 23.66
N ALA A 84 3.80 -21.48 24.45
CA ALA A 84 3.84 -21.98 25.82
C ALA A 84 4.26 -23.45 25.93
N ILE A 85 4.19 -24.21 24.82
CA ILE A 85 4.65 -25.59 24.73
C ILE A 85 5.66 -25.79 23.59
N GLN A 86 6.50 -26.81 23.70
CA GLN A 86 7.38 -27.23 22.60
C GLN A 86 6.56 -27.90 21.49
N LEU A 87 6.34 -27.17 20.39
CA LEU A 87 5.73 -27.71 19.17
C LEU A 87 6.66 -28.67 18.40
N PRO A 88 6.11 -29.52 17.51
CA PRO A 88 6.89 -30.31 16.56
C PRO A 88 7.85 -29.46 15.71
N ALA A 89 9.02 -30.01 15.35
CA ALA A 89 10.06 -29.27 14.63
C ALA A 89 9.70 -28.94 13.17
N ASP A 90 8.67 -29.59 12.63
CA ASP A 90 8.04 -29.32 11.34
C ASP A 90 6.97 -28.21 11.40
N TYR A 91 6.62 -27.69 12.57
CA TYR A 91 5.62 -26.62 12.71
C TYR A 91 6.29 -25.25 12.63
N LEU A 92 6.07 -24.56 11.50
CA LEU A 92 6.47 -23.17 11.30
C LEU A 92 5.40 -22.24 11.89
N VAL A 93 5.64 -21.71 13.09
CA VAL A 93 4.79 -20.68 13.71
C VAL A 93 4.80 -19.42 12.84
N ILE A 94 3.63 -18.82 12.68
CA ILE A 94 3.36 -17.60 11.90
C ILE A 94 2.98 -16.45 12.83
N ASP A 95 2.06 -16.72 13.77
CA ASP A 95 1.52 -15.73 14.71
C ASP A 95 1.11 -16.44 16.02
N VAL A 96 1.11 -15.70 17.13
CA VAL A 96 0.73 -16.19 18.46
C VAL A 96 -0.04 -15.09 19.18
N LYS A 97 -1.28 -15.38 19.59
CA LYS A 97 -2.13 -14.46 20.34
C LYS A 97 -2.65 -15.14 21.61
N ASP A 98 -2.34 -14.55 22.76
CA ASP A 98 -2.98 -14.86 24.03
C ASP A 98 -4.32 -14.10 24.13
N HIS A 99 -5.40 -14.78 24.52
CA HIS A 99 -6.75 -14.21 24.63
C HIS A 99 -7.65 -15.11 25.48
N ASN A 100 -8.36 -14.54 26.45
CA ASN A 100 -9.35 -15.28 27.25
C ASN A 100 -10.62 -15.58 26.43
N ILE A 101 -10.88 -16.86 26.15
CA ILE A 101 -11.99 -17.32 25.29
C ILE A 101 -13.18 -17.81 26.12
N ASP A 102 -12.93 -18.55 27.21
CA ASP A 102 -13.98 -19.22 27.99
C ASP A 102 -14.37 -18.54 29.32
N MET A 103 -13.67 -17.46 29.70
CA MET A 103 -13.87 -16.63 30.91
C MET A 103 -13.32 -17.22 32.23
N ASP A 104 -12.31 -18.07 32.14
CA ASP A 104 -11.45 -18.60 33.23
C ASP A 104 -10.43 -17.55 33.79
N GLU A 105 -9.62 -17.91 34.80
CA GLU A 105 -8.54 -17.06 35.37
C GLU A 105 -7.26 -17.02 34.50
N MET A 106 -7.14 -17.90 33.51
CA MET A 106 -6.01 -18.01 32.58
C MET A 106 -6.41 -17.58 31.15
N ASP A 107 -5.46 -17.11 30.35
CA ASP A 107 -5.71 -16.82 28.92
C ASP A 107 -5.33 -18.03 28.05
N GLU A 108 -6.18 -18.39 27.09
CA GLU A 108 -5.84 -19.35 26.03
C GLU A 108 -4.78 -18.75 25.09
N GLN A 109 -3.85 -19.58 24.65
CA GLN A 109 -2.90 -19.19 23.61
C GLN A 109 -3.30 -19.78 22.26
N ILE A 110 -3.69 -18.90 21.34
CA ILE A 110 -4.04 -19.24 19.96
C ILE A 110 -2.79 -19.12 19.08
N VAL A 111 -2.37 -20.22 18.49
CA VAL A 111 -1.16 -20.31 17.64
C VAL A 111 -1.56 -20.53 16.18
N VAL A 112 -1.08 -19.67 15.30
CA VAL A 112 -1.21 -19.80 13.84
C VAL A 112 0.09 -20.35 13.28
N PHE A 113 0.03 -21.41 12.47
CA PHE A 113 1.23 -22.10 11.98
C PHE A 113 1.04 -22.79 10.62
N LYS A 114 2.14 -23.29 10.05
CA LYS A 114 2.19 -24.16 8.87
C LYS A 114 2.94 -25.46 9.18
N ILE A 115 2.58 -26.54 8.50
CA ILE A 115 3.28 -27.82 8.58
C ILE A 115 4.28 -27.91 7.41
N GLN A 116 5.57 -28.07 7.72
CA GLN A 116 6.63 -28.07 6.72
C GLN A 116 6.58 -29.35 5.88
N GLY A 117 6.23 -29.20 4.60
CA GLY A 117 6.13 -30.31 3.66
C GLY A 117 4.74 -30.94 3.55
N ASP A 118 3.70 -30.31 4.12
CA ASP A 118 2.32 -30.62 3.74
C ASP A 118 2.08 -30.29 2.24
N GLU A 119 1.38 -31.18 1.54
CA GLU A 119 1.01 -30.98 0.13
C GLU A 119 -0.14 -29.97 -0.05
N THR A 120 -0.94 -29.69 0.98
CA THR A 120 -2.03 -28.71 0.88
C THR A 120 -1.58 -27.26 1.09
N ASP A 121 -0.39 -27.06 1.69
CA ASP A 121 0.22 -25.78 2.03
C ASP A 121 -0.70 -24.86 2.87
N ARG A 122 -1.63 -25.46 3.62
CA ARG A 122 -2.63 -24.75 4.42
C ARG A 122 -2.02 -24.19 5.70
N ILE A 123 -2.62 -23.10 6.15
CA ILE A 123 -2.38 -22.54 7.48
C ILE A 123 -3.32 -23.26 8.45
N HIS A 124 -2.78 -23.58 9.61
CA HIS A 124 -3.48 -24.24 10.70
C HIS A 124 -3.59 -23.28 11.88
N VAL A 125 -4.67 -23.46 12.65
CA VAL A 125 -4.87 -22.86 13.96
C VAL A 125 -4.81 -23.97 15.01
N LEU A 126 -4.19 -23.65 16.14
CA LEU A 126 -4.02 -24.46 17.33
C LEU A 126 -4.44 -23.62 18.53
N VAL A 127 -5.18 -24.19 19.48
CA VAL A 127 -5.48 -23.56 20.77
C VAL A 127 -4.79 -24.35 21.88
N LEU A 128 -4.14 -23.60 22.78
CA LEU A 128 -3.54 -24.10 24.00
C LEU A 128 -4.36 -23.61 25.20
N ASP A 129 -4.71 -24.56 26.05
CA ASP A 129 -5.61 -24.44 27.20
C ASP A 129 -4.82 -24.79 28.47
N TYR A 130 -5.06 -24.11 29.59
CA TYR A 130 -4.33 -24.33 30.84
C TYR A 130 -4.90 -25.50 31.65
N ASP A 131 -4.29 -26.68 31.50
CA ASP A 131 -4.68 -27.86 32.28
C ASP A 131 -4.25 -27.72 33.75
N PHE A 132 -5.18 -27.26 34.60
CA PHE A 132 -5.02 -27.15 36.06
C PHE A 132 -4.69 -28.48 36.77
N VAL A 133 -4.97 -29.63 36.16
CA VAL A 133 -4.66 -30.96 36.74
C VAL A 133 -3.21 -31.35 36.44
N ARG A 134 -2.66 -30.93 35.29
CA ARG A 134 -1.26 -31.12 34.89
C ARG A 134 -0.34 -29.96 35.32
N GLY A 135 -0.89 -28.78 35.57
CA GLY A 135 -0.17 -27.57 35.97
C GLY A 135 0.56 -26.87 34.82
N GLY A 136 -0.05 -26.82 33.63
CA GLY A 136 0.56 -26.20 32.46
C GLY A 136 -0.29 -26.33 31.19
N TYR A 137 0.04 -25.53 30.18
CA TYR A 137 -0.65 -25.52 28.89
C TYR A 137 -0.59 -26.87 28.17
N ALA A 138 -1.70 -27.25 27.55
CA ALA A 138 -1.84 -28.43 26.70
C ALA A 138 -2.57 -28.08 25.40
N VAL A 139 -2.39 -28.89 24.36
CA VAL A 139 -3.19 -28.80 23.13
C VAL A 139 -4.62 -29.24 23.44
N SER A 140 -5.59 -28.32 23.33
CA SER A 140 -7.02 -28.63 23.44
C SER A 140 -7.64 -28.89 22.07
N TRP A 141 -7.33 -28.06 21.07
CA TRP A 141 -7.95 -28.13 19.74
C TRP A 141 -7.02 -27.67 18.60
N GLN A 142 -7.22 -28.22 17.40
CA GLN A 142 -6.48 -27.89 16.19
C GLN A 142 -7.37 -28.04 14.95
N SER A 143 -7.28 -27.09 14.00
CA SER A 143 -7.94 -27.20 12.68
C SER A 143 -7.07 -26.65 11.54
N PRO A 144 -7.15 -27.22 10.31
CA PRO A 144 -6.78 -26.48 9.11
C PRO A 144 -7.72 -25.28 8.89
N THR A 145 -7.25 -24.31 8.11
CA THR A 145 -8.05 -23.16 7.64
C THR A 145 -8.20 -23.20 6.10
N SER A 146 -8.89 -22.22 5.54
CA SER A 146 -8.98 -22.00 4.09
C SER A 146 -7.76 -21.26 3.52
N SER A 147 -7.01 -20.54 4.36
CA SER A 147 -5.86 -19.74 3.94
C SER A 147 -4.59 -20.57 3.75
N THR A 148 -3.71 -20.11 2.85
CA THR A 148 -2.39 -20.70 2.58
C THR A 148 -1.26 -19.65 2.61
N ASN A 149 -1.53 -18.35 2.48
CA ASN A 149 -0.48 -17.33 2.42
C ASN A 149 -0.14 -16.77 3.82
N SER A 150 1.01 -17.16 4.38
CA SER A 150 1.43 -16.81 5.74
C SER A 150 1.74 -15.33 5.97
N ARG A 151 1.89 -14.52 4.91
CA ARG A 151 1.98 -13.05 5.03
C ARG A 151 0.61 -12.35 5.05
N SER A 152 -0.45 -13.08 4.72
CA SER A 152 -1.81 -12.52 4.59
C SER A 152 -2.72 -12.82 5.77
N VAL A 153 -2.38 -13.83 6.58
CA VAL A 153 -3.24 -14.25 7.68
C VAL A 153 -3.23 -13.23 8.81
N LYS A 154 -4.42 -12.96 9.33
CA LYS A 154 -4.66 -12.09 10.48
C LYS A 154 -5.67 -12.78 11.37
N ILE A 155 -5.29 -13.01 12.61
CA ILE A 155 -6.15 -13.61 13.62
C ILE A 155 -6.72 -12.53 14.55
N SER A 156 -7.98 -12.70 14.92
CA SER A 156 -8.65 -11.90 15.95
C SER A 156 -9.59 -12.78 16.74
N ALA A 157 -9.95 -12.35 17.94
CA ALA A 157 -10.95 -13.02 18.77
C ALA A 157 -11.90 -11.97 19.34
N ALA A 158 -13.21 -12.19 19.17
CA ALA A 158 -14.26 -11.24 19.54
C ALA A 158 -15.65 -11.91 19.54
N ASP A 159 -16.59 -11.34 20.30
CA ASP A 159 -18.02 -11.69 20.28
C ASP A 159 -18.64 -11.41 18.89
N MET A 160 -18.70 -12.43 18.05
CA MET A 160 -19.37 -12.38 16.74
C MET A 160 -20.84 -12.74 16.88
N THR A 161 -21.14 -13.74 17.71
CA THR A 161 -22.47 -14.38 17.84
C THR A 161 -23.44 -13.65 18.77
N GLY A 162 -22.99 -12.60 19.47
CA GLY A 162 -23.78 -11.78 20.38
C GLY A 162 -24.01 -12.41 21.76
N ASN A 163 -23.26 -13.45 22.11
CA ASN A 163 -23.42 -14.22 23.34
C ASN A 163 -22.46 -13.78 24.46
N GLY A 164 -21.47 -12.93 24.17
CA GLY A 164 -20.46 -12.44 25.11
C GLY A 164 -19.20 -13.32 25.26
N LEU A 165 -19.16 -14.49 24.63
CA LEU A 165 -17.95 -15.30 24.45
C LEU A 165 -17.14 -14.76 23.26
N SER A 166 -15.90 -15.23 23.08
CA SER A 166 -15.07 -14.85 21.92
C SER A 166 -15.03 -15.95 20.85
N GLU A 167 -15.50 -15.66 19.64
CA GLU A 167 -15.19 -16.47 18.48
C GLU A 167 -13.75 -16.23 17.99
N ILE A 168 -13.07 -17.28 17.52
CA ILE A 168 -11.79 -17.17 16.81
C ILE A 168 -12.08 -16.85 15.34
N ILE A 169 -11.50 -15.77 14.84
CA ILE A 169 -11.73 -15.22 13.49
C ILE A 169 -10.38 -15.19 12.75
N LEU A 170 -10.25 -15.95 11.67
CA LEU A 170 -9.09 -15.91 10.79
C LEU A 170 -9.46 -15.34 9.42
N PHE A 171 -8.86 -14.21 9.08
CA PHE A 171 -8.78 -13.72 7.69
C PHE A 171 -7.48 -14.20 7.05
N GLY A 172 -7.49 -14.38 5.73
CA GLY A 172 -6.28 -14.64 4.95
C GLY A 172 -6.53 -14.74 3.45
N ILE A 173 -5.55 -15.25 2.71
CA ILE A 173 -5.62 -15.49 1.26
C ILE A 173 -5.20 -16.94 0.95
N ASP A 174 -5.81 -17.55 -0.07
CA ASP A 174 -5.47 -18.89 -0.56
C ASP A 174 -4.50 -18.88 -1.77
N ASN A 175 -4.11 -20.07 -2.24
CA ASN A 175 -3.21 -20.24 -3.37
C ASN A 175 -3.82 -19.85 -4.74
N GLN A 176 -5.09 -19.40 -4.78
CA GLN A 176 -5.74 -18.83 -5.96
C GLN A 176 -5.80 -17.29 -5.91
N GLY A 177 -5.48 -16.68 -4.76
CA GLY A 177 -5.52 -15.23 -4.54
C GLY A 177 -6.86 -14.71 -4.02
N ARG A 178 -7.73 -15.61 -3.56
CA ARG A 178 -9.08 -15.32 -3.03
C ARG A 178 -9.00 -14.87 -1.58
N GLN A 179 -9.85 -13.92 -1.17
CA GLN A 179 -9.98 -13.59 0.25
C GLN A 179 -10.69 -14.75 0.95
N THR A 180 -10.15 -15.17 2.09
CA THR A 180 -10.68 -16.24 2.94
C THR A 180 -11.10 -15.70 4.29
N LEU A 181 -12.16 -16.29 4.86
CA LEU A 181 -12.59 -16.11 6.24
C LEU A 181 -12.97 -17.48 6.79
N ASP A 182 -12.38 -17.85 7.93
CA ASP A 182 -12.75 -19.00 8.74
C ASP A 182 -13.11 -18.51 10.15
N VAL A 183 -14.26 -18.91 10.70
CA VAL A 183 -14.73 -18.50 12.04
C VAL A 183 -15.10 -19.73 12.86
N PHE A 184 -14.62 -19.77 14.10
CA PHE A 184 -14.81 -20.88 15.04
C PHE A 184 -15.37 -20.37 16.38
N THR A 185 -16.39 -21.04 16.92
CA THR A 185 -16.89 -20.77 18.29
C THR A 185 -16.49 -21.89 19.25
N ALA A 186 -16.38 -21.57 20.53
CA ALA A 186 -16.09 -22.53 21.58
C ALA A 186 -17.33 -23.39 21.89
N VAL A 187 -17.13 -24.69 22.05
CA VAL A 187 -18.16 -25.68 22.36
C VAL A 187 -17.88 -26.28 23.73
N SER A 188 -18.86 -26.20 24.64
CA SER A 188 -18.75 -26.75 26.00
C SER A 188 -18.62 -28.29 25.97
N ASP A 189 -17.40 -28.80 26.17
CA ASP A 189 -17.16 -30.23 26.23
C ASP A 189 -17.67 -30.84 27.55
N PHE A 190 -18.48 -31.90 27.46
CA PHE A 190 -18.93 -32.69 28.60
C PHE A 190 -17.94 -33.81 29.00
N THR A 191 -16.86 -34.04 28.25
CA THR A 191 -15.89 -35.12 28.51
C THR A 191 -14.66 -34.68 29.32
N GLY A 192 -14.43 -33.37 29.48
CA GLY A 192 -13.32 -32.81 30.26
C GLY A 192 -11.96 -32.92 29.57
N GLN A 193 -11.92 -32.78 28.24
CA GLN A 193 -10.69 -32.86 27.43
C GLN A 193 -10.11 -31.49 27.03
N GLY A 194 -10.56 -30.41 27.68
CA GLY A 194 -10.19 -29.03 27.36
C GLY A 194 -11.07 -28.42 26.26
N LEU A 195 -10.90 -27.12 26.05
CA LEU A 195 -11.73 -26.28 25.19
C LEU A 195 -11.78 -26.79 23.74
N GLN A 196 -12.98 -27.11 23.25
CA GLN A 196 -13.22 -27.56 21.88
C GLN A 196 -13.86 -26.45 21.05
N PHE A 197 -13.70 -26.49 19.72
CA PHE A 197 -14.30 -25.51 18.82
C PHE A 197 -14.98 -26.15 17.61
N GLU A 198 -16.07 -25.52 17.15
CA GLU A 198 -16.74 -25.84 15.89
C GLU A 198 -16.67 -24.68 14.89
N GLN A 199 -16.61 -25.00 13.60
CA GLN A 199 -16.47 -24.03 12.52
C GLN A 199 -17.84 -23.50 12.09
N ILE A 200 -18.19 -22.30 12.58
CA ILE A 200 -19.52 -21.69 12.39
C ILE A 200 -19.67 -20.93 11.07
N PHE A 201 -18.55 -20.54 10.44
CA PHE A 201 -18.52 -19.96 9.10
C PHE A 201 -17.19 -20.27 8.38
N GLN A 202 -17.26 -20.43 7.07
CA GLN A 202 -16.09 -20.60 6.19
C GLN A 202 -16.43 -20.18 4.77
N THR A 203 -15.61 -19.32 4.17
CA THR A 203 -15.73 -18.95 2.75
C THR A 203 -14.41 -18.52 2.12
N ALA A 204 -14.32 -18.64 0.80
CA ALA A 204 -13.17 -18.24 -0.02
C ALA A 204 -13.68 -17.63 -1.33
N VAL A 205 -13.42 -16.34 -1.57
CA VAL A 205 -14.04 -15.58 -2.67
C VAL A 205 -13.08 -14.71 -3.50
N ASP A 206 -13.32 -14.68 -4.80
CA ASP A 206 -12.77 -13.70 -5.75
C ASP A 206 -13.53 -12.37 -5.63
N GLY A 207 -13.29 -11.65 -4.53
CA GLY A 207 -14.04 -10.43 -4.20
C GLY A 207 -13.67 -9.88 -2.81
N THR A 208 -14.66 -9.56 -2.00
CA THR A 208 -14.45 -9.04 -0.64
C THR A 208 -15.33 -9.72 0.40
N ILE A 209 -14.78 -9.87 1.59
CA ILE A 209 -15.48 -10.24 2.82
C ILE A 209 -15.28 -9.11 3.82
N ASP A 210 -16.39 -8.58 4.35
CA ASP A 210 -16.45 -7.54 5.37
C ASP A 210 -17.25 -8.05 6.58
N LEU A 211 -16.86 -7.61 7.78
CA LEU A 211 -17.65 -7.80 9.01
C LEU A 211 -18.27 -6.45 9.40
N GLU A 212 -19.58 -6.44 9.57
CA GLU A 212 -20.32 -5.25 10.00
C GLU A 212 -20.78 -5.39 11.45
N ASP A 213 -20.26 -4.51 12.31
CA ASP A 213 -20.79 -4.26 13.65
C ASP A 213 -22.05 -3.39 13.49
N PRO A 214 -23.23 -3.87 13.94
CA PRO A 214 -24.49 -3.14 13.78
C PRO A 214 -24.53 -1.79 14.52
N GLY A 215 -23.61 -1.52 15.45
CA GLY A 215 -23.26 -0.16 15.86
C GLY A 215 -23.07 0.03 17.35
N ARG A 216 -21.91 -0.36 17.90
CA ARG A 216 -21.45 0.08 19.22
C ARG A 216 -21.24 1.60 19.28
N GLY A 217 -22.21 2.32 19.81
CA GLY A 217 -22.09 3.74 20.18
C GLY A 217 -21.40 3.95 21.53
N GLU A 218 -20.89 5.16 21.78
CA GLU A 218 -20.13 5.50 23.00
C GLU A 218 -20.96 5.47 24.31
N GLU A 219 -22.28 5.28 24.21
CA GLU A 219 -23.20 5.15 25.36
C GLU A 219 -23.38 3.71 25.89
N PHE A 220 -22.57 2.73 25.45
CA PHE A 220 -22.61 1.37 26.00
C PHE A 220 -22.01 1.30 27.42
N ILE A 221 -22.79 1.79 28.40
CA ILE A 221 -22.52 1.64 29.83
C ILE A 221 -22.62 0.15 30.18
N ALA A 222 -21.56 -0.42 30.77
CA ALA A 222 -21.49 -1.83 31.14
C ALA A 222 -22.68 -2.26 32.02
N GLY A 223 -23.41 -3.31 31.59
CA GLY A 223 -24.50 -3.91 32.38
C GLY A 223 -25.72 -4.42 31.62
N SER A 224 -25.69 -4.54 30.29
CA SER A 224 -26.74 -5.21 29.50
C SER A 224 -26.16 -6.41 28.74
N ASP A 225 -26.58 -7.62 29.12
CA ASP A 225 -26.11 -8.87 28.52
C ASP A 225 -26.65 -9.05 27.08
N SER A 226 -25.83 -9.67 26.22
CA SER A 226 -26.03 -9.94 24.78
C SER A 226 -25.91 -8.72 23.84
N SER A 227 -24.90 -8.78 22.96
CA SER A 227 -24.76 -7.89 21.80
C SER A 227 -25.72 -8.28 20.66
N GLU A 228 -26.03 -7.37 19.73
CA GLU A 228 -26.55 -7.81 18.43
C GLU A 228 -25.42 -8.55 17.67
N PRO A 229 -25.66 -9.72 17.07
CA PRO A 229 -24.62 -10.44 16.34
C PRO A 229 -24.07 -9.63 15.16
N HIS A 230 -22.76 -9.75 14.93
CA HIS A 230 -22.10 -9.20 13.76
C HIS A 230 -22.66 -9.83 12.47
N ARG A 231 -22.64 -9.08 11.37
CA ARG A 231 -23.10 -9.55 10.05
C ARG A 231 -21.90 -9.79 9.13
N ILE A 232 -21.93 -10.87 8.36
CA ILE A 232 -20.88 -11.19 7.39
C ILE A 232 -21.38 -10.81 6.00
N ILE A 233 -20.74 -9.80 5.41
CA ILE A 233 -21.06 -9.30 4.08
C ILE A 233 -20.05 -9.85 3.08
N VAL A 234 -20.53 -10.66 2.14
CA VAL A 234 -19.73 -11.28 1.08
C VAL A 234 -20.12 -10.68 -0.26
N GLN A 235 -19.13 -10.31 -1.08
CA GLN A 235 -19.34 -9.85 -2.45
C GLN A 235 -18.37 -10.57 -3.39
N ARG A 236 -18.89 -11.17 -4.45
CA ARG A 236 -18.12 -12.00 -5.40
C ARG A 236 -18.67 -11.89 -6.83
N GLN A 237 -17.86 -12.22 -7.83
CA GLN A 237 -18.28 -12.19 -9.25
C GLN A 237 -19.45 -13.14 -9.52
N ASP A 238 -20.41 -12.70 -10.35
CA ASP A 238 -21.50 -13.55 -10.86
C ASP A 238 -20.98 -14.44 -12.00
N GLU A 239 -20.51 -15.64 -11.66
CA GLU A 239 -20.06 -16.68 -12.61
C GLU A 239 -21.12 -17.07 -13.66
N GLN A 240 -22.40 -16.75 -13.42
CA GLN A 240 -23.50 -17.06 -14.35
C GLN A 240 -23.80 -15.93 -15.32
N SER A 241 -23.21 -14.75 -15.15
CA SER A 241 -23.37 -13.63 -16.09
C SER A 241 -22.34 -13.68 -17.21
N SER A 242 -22.75 -13.22 -18.40
CA SER A 242 -21.81 -12.91 -19.49
C SER A 242 -20.99 -11.65 -19.21
N ASN A 243 -21.43 -10.82 -18.27
CA ASN A 243 -20.71 -9.62 -17.85
C ASN A 243 -19.82 -9.96 -16.64
N ILE A 244 -18.50 -9.95 -16.83
CA ILE A 244 -17.51 -10.13 -15.73
C ILE A 244 -17.59 -9.03 -14.66
N MET A 245 -18.32 -7.95 -14.93
CA MET A 245 -18.58 -6.86 -14.00
C MET A 245 -19.91 -7.01 -13.24
N ASP A 246 -20.65 -8.13 -13.35
CA ASP A 246 -21.78 -8.39 -12.44
C ASP A 246 -21.28 -9.02 -11.13
N LEU A 247 -21.80 -8.56 -9.99
CA LEU A 247 -21.53 -9.16 -8.66
C LEU A 247 -22.77 -9.85 -8.11
N ILE A 248 -22.52 -10.84 -7.26
CA ILE A 248 -23.45 -11.33 -6.25
C ILE A 248 -23.06 -10.71 -4.91
N PHE A 249 -24.01 -10.05 -4.26
CA PHE A 249 -23.95 -9.61 -2.86
C PHE A 249 -24.70 -10.63 -2.01
N GLU A 250 -24.08 -11.05 -0.90
CA GLU A 250 -24.56 -12.07 0.04
C GLU A 250 -24.40 -11.55 1.47
N GLU A 251 -25.50 -11.50 2.22
CA GLU A 251 -25.53 -11.09 3.64
C GLU A 251 -25.89 -12.31 4.49
N HIS A 252 -24.98 -12.67 5.40
CA HIS A 252 -25.14 -13.79 6.32
C HIS A 252 -25.33 -13.30 7.76
N HIS A 253 -26.33 -13.86 8.45
CA HIS A 253 -26.60 -13.60 9.87
C HIS A 253 -26.39 -14.85 10.71
N TRP A 254 -26.10 -14.66 11.99
CA TRP A 254 -25.99 -15.74 12.96
C TRP A 254 -27.34 -16.42 13.21
N ASN A 255 -27.40 -17.74 13.07
CA ASN A 255 -28.55 -18.55 13.47
C ASN A 255 -28.20 -19.46 14.65
N ALA A 256 -28.52 -19.01 15.86
CA ALA A 256 -28.33 -19.77 17.10
C ALA A 256 -29.09 -21.12 17.14
N GLY A 257 -30.07 -21.34 16.26
CA GLY A 257 -30.79 -22.61 16.13
C GLY A 257 -30.06 -23.68 15.30
N THR A 258 -29.05 -23.29 14.52
CA THR A 258 -28.21 -24.16 13.68
C THR A 258 -26.71 -23.95 13.90
N THR A 259 -26.36 -23.19 14.96
CA THR A 259 -25.00 -22.76 15.35
C THR A 259 -24.10 -22.35 14.19
N SER A 260 -24.66 -21.67 13.19
CA SER A 260 -23.93 -21.26 11.99
C SER A 260 -24.40 -19.93 11.41
N TYR A 261 -23.58 -19.35 10.53
CA TYR A 261 -23.90 -18.15 9.77
C TYR A 261 -24.63 -18.48 8.46
N GLU A 262 -25.95 -18.25 8.46
CA GLU A 262 -26.83 -18.60 7.33
C GLU A 262 -27.05 -17.41 6.38
N LEU A 263 -27.18 -17.71 5.08
CA LEU A 263 -27.43 -16.71 4.03
C LEU A 263 -28.88 -16.20 4.12
N VAL A 264 -29.06 -14.90 4.38
CA VAL A 264 -30.38 -14.27 4.56
C VAL A 264 -30.80 -13.45 3.34
N GLU A 265 -29.88 -12.66 2.76
CA GLU A 265 -30.12 -11.95 1.50
C GLU A 265 -29.07 -12.34 0.45
N GLN A 266 -29.53 -12.62 -0.78
CA GLN A 266 -28.68 -12.70 -1.96
C GLN A 266 -29.27 -11.82 -3.08
N ARG A 267 -28.48 -10.89 -3.61
CA ARG A 267 -28.90 -10.04 -4.74
C ARG A 267 -27.79 -9.87 -5.77
N ARG A 268 -28.17 -9.79 -7.05
CA ARG A 268 -27.26 -9.47 -8.15
C ARG A 268 -27.14 -7.96 -8.31
N ILE A 269 -25.91 -7.47 -8.43
CA ILE A 269 -25.58 -6.07 -8.70
C ILE A 269 -25.03 -6.00 -10.13
N PRO A 270 -25.78 -5.42 -11.09
CA PRO A 270 -25.35 -5.38 -12.49
C PRO A 270 -24.18 -4.42 -12.68
N GLY A 271 -23.21 -4.85 -13.47
CA GLY A 271 -22.02 -4.10 -13.81
C GLY A 271 -22.21 -3.07 -14.92
N VAL A 272 -21.31 -2.10 -14.94
CA VAL A 272 -21.12 -1.24 -16.11
C VAL A 272 -20.26 -1.99 -17.12
N GLU A 273 -20.86 -2.43 -18.24
CA GLU A 273 -20.14 -2.96 -19.40
C GLU A 273 -19.04 -1.98 -19.84
N MET A 274 -17.90 -2.50 -20.28
CA MET A 274 -16.84 -1.70 -20.90
C MET A 274 -16.50 -2.23 -22.27
N GLU A 275 -16.41 -1.34 -23.26
CA GLU A 275 -16.13 -1.67 -24.66
C GLU A 275 -14.68 -2.14 -24.89
N GLU A 276 -13.76 -1.90 -23.94
CA GLU A 276 -12.32 -2.13 -24.12
C GLU A 276 -11.83 -3.50 -23.60
N THR A 277 -11.65 -4.44 -24.51
CA THR A 277 -11.30 -5.85 -24.23
C THR A 277 -10.02 -6.05 -23.41
N GLN A 278 -9.04 -5.15 -23.52
CA GLN A 278 -7.79 -5.24 -22.74
C GLN A 278 -8.03 -5.08 -21.23
N LEU A 279 -8.90 -4.15 -20.84
CA LEU A 279 -9.28 -3.97 -19.45
C LEU A 279 -10.19 -5.11 -18.95
N GLN A 280 -11.03 -5.67 -19.81
CA GLN A 280 -11.79 -6.89 -19.48
C GLN A 280 -10.82 -8.05 -19.13
N GLN A 281 -9.80 -8.29 -19.96
CA GLN A 281 -8.78 -9.31 -19.71
C GLN A 281 -7.98 -9.06 -18.42
N LEU A 282 -7.69 -7.80 -18.10
CA LEU A 282 -7.07 -7.43 -16.84
C LEU A 282 -7.97 -7.75 -15.63
N TYR A 283 -9.27 -7.47 -15.71
CA TYR A 283 -10.19 -7.70 -14.60
C TYR A 283 -10.53 -9.19 -14.41
N SER A 284 -10.53 -9.99 -15.48
CA SER A 284 -10.65 -11.46 -15.40
C SER A 284 -9.33 -12.17 -15.05
N SER A 285 -8.29 -11.44 -14.63
CA SER A 285 -6.97 -12.00 -14.29
C SER A 285 -6.69 -11.96 -12.80
N GLY A 286 -5.85 -12.91 -12.32
CA GLY A 286 -5.42 -13.00 -10.92
C GLY A 286 -4.47 -11.87 -10.52
N ALA A 287 -4.26 -11.71 -9.20
CA ALA A 287 -3.59 -10.55 -8.61
C ALA A 287 -2.24 -10.22 -9.29
N THR A 288 -1.37 -11.20 -9.52
CA THR A 288 -0.05 -11.04 -10.15
C THR A 288 -0.09 -10.34 -11.53
N THR A 289 -1.11 -10.59 -12.35
CA THR A 289 -1.25 -9.91 -13.66
C THR A 289 -1.62 -8.44 -13.47
N PHE A 290 -2.41 -8.14 -12.43
CA PHE A 290 -2.74 -6.79 -12.02
C PHE A 290 -1.53 -6.06 -11.43
N GLU A 291 -0.69 -6.73 -10.62
CA GLU A 291 0.59 -6.18 -10.15
C GLU A 291 1.49 -5.79 -11.34
N ASN A 292 1.63 -6.68 -12.33
CA ASN A 292 2.40 -6.42 -13.54
C ASN A 292 1.83 -5.26 -14.39
N PHE A 293 0.51 -5.06 -14.41
CA PHE A 293 -0.10 -3.89 -15.07
C PHE A 293 0.28 -2.57 -14.36
N LEU A 294 0.46 -2.59 -13.04
CA LEU A 294 0.88 -1.43 -12.26
C LEU A 294 2.38 -1.12 -12.36
N GLU A 295 3.22 -2.04 -12.87
CA GLU A 295 4.68 -1.90 -12.93
C GLU A 295 5.11 -0.55 -13.56
N GLY A 296 6.00 0.16 -12.85
CA GLY A 296 6.55 1.45 -13.28
C GLY A 296 5.91 2.69 -12.62
N PRO A 297 6.28 3.89 -13.11
CA PRO A 297 5.90 5.18 -12.52
C PRO A 297 4.55 5.73 -13.00
N TRP A 298 3.84 6.37 -12.07
CA TRP A 298 2.55 7.05 -12.25
C TRP A 298 2.59 8.42 -11.56
N TYR A 299 1.92 9.43 -12.12
CA TYR A 299 1.88 10.79 -11.58
C TYR A 299 0.47 11.23 -11.18
N ARG A 300 0.34 11.93 -10.04
CA ARG A 300 -0.95 12.42 -9.50
C ARG A 300 -1.53 13.48 -10.45
N THR A 301 -2.76 13.29 -10.90
CA THR A 301 -3.42 14.15 -11.91
C THR A 301 -3.99 15.46 -11.35
N ARG A 302 -3.95 15.64 -10.03
CA ARG A 302 -4.28 16.88 -9.31
C ARG A 302 -3.11 17.20 -8.38
N GLY A 303 -2.77 18.48 -8.28
CA GLY A 303 -1.68 18.97 -7.42
C GLY A 303 -0.39 19.31 -8.16
N GLY A 304 -0.19 18.84 -9.40
CA GLY A 304 0.95 19.24 -10.23
C GLY A 304 0.87 18.69 -11.66
N SER A 305 1.67 19.26 -12.56
CA SER A 305 1.93 18.69 -13.89
C SER A 305 3.21 17.82 -13.90
N PRO A 306 3.45 17.00 -14.94
CA PRO A 306 4.75 16.37 -15.13
C PRO A 306 5.87 17.42 -15.25
N GLY A 307 6.89 17.36 -14.38
CA GLY A 307 7.97 18.36 -14.29
C GLY A 307 7.64 19.59 -13.44
N ASP A 308 6.54 19.57 -12.69
CA ASP A 308 6.16 20.57 -11.69
C ASP A 308 6.82 20.21 -10.33
N PRO A 309 7.40 21.14 -9.55
CA PRO A 309 7.99 20.81 -8.24
C PRO A 309 7.01 20.13 -7.26
N ASP A 310 5.71 20.47 -7.34
CA ASP A 310 4.64 19.88 -6.52
C ASP A 310 4.11 18.53 -7.10
N MET A 311 4.80 17.96 -8.10
CA MET A 311 4.43 16.68 -8.70
C MET A 311 4.59 15.53 -7.70
N VAL A 312 3.51 14.75 -7.54
CA VAL A 312 3.54 13.47 -6.83
C VAL A 312 3.69 12.32 -7.80
N LEU A 313 4.66 11.45 -7.52
CA LEU A 313 4.85 10.17 -8.20
C LEU A 313 4.60 9.00 -7.23
N VAL A 314 4.01 7.93 -7.77
CA VAL A 314 4.05 6.59 -7.19
C VAL A 314 4.65 5.62 -8.21
N SER A 315 5.60 4.79 -7.80
CA SER A 315 6.25 3.78 -8.64
C SER A 315 6.09 2.41 -8.03
N PHE A 316 5.45 1.50 -8.75
CA PHE A 316 5.23 0.12 -8.30
C PHE A 316 6.32 -0.80 -8.88
N PHE A 317 6.94 -1.62 -8.03
CA PHE A 317 7.96 -2.58 -8.42
C PHE A 317 7.60 -4.01 -7.94
N PRO A 318 6.66 -4.70 -8.62
CA PRO A 318 6.17 -6.03 -8.21
C PRO A 318 7.29 -7.05 -7.96
N ARG A 319 8.33 -7.03 -8.81
CA ARG A 319 9.50 -7.93 -8.72
C ARG A 319 10.38 -7.68 -7.49
N ARG A 320 10.40 -6.44 -6.99
CA ARG A 320 11.13 -6.05 -5.78
C ARG A 320 10.29 -6.17 -4.51
N ARG A 321 8.96 -6.28 -4.66
CA ARG A 321 7.97 -6.12 -3.58
C ARG A 321 8.13 -4.77 -2.90
N GLU A 322 8.21 -3.71 -3.71
CA GLU A 322 8.34 -2.32 -3.27
C GLU A 322 7.32 -1.42 -3.95
N ILE A 323 6.87 -0.39 -3.23
CA ILE A 323 6.17 0.78 -3.77
C ILE A 323 6.94 2.01 -3.26
N VAL A 324 7.31 2.89 -4.19
CA VAL A 324 8.05 4.12 -3.90
C VAL A 324 7.16 5.32 -4.17
N PHE A 325 7.00 6.16 -3.15
CA PHE A 325 6.30 7.44 -3.21
C PHE A 325 7.30 8.59 -3.23
N LEU A 326 7.00 9.64 -4.00
CA LEU A 326 7.79 10.87 -4.08
C LEU A 326 6.83 12.06 -4.13
N GLU A 327 7.00 13.02 -3.21
CA GLU A 327 6.38 14.34 -3.24
C GLU A 327 7.45 15.38 -2.90
N ASN A 328 7.64 16.40 -3.75
CA ASN A 328 8.74 17.37 -3.60
C ASN A 328 10.10 16.64 -3.42
N ASP A 329 10.82 16.91 -2.33
CA ASP A 329 12.12 16.30 -2.00
C ASP A 329 11.97 15.08 -1.04
N MET A 330 10.72 14.67 -0.71
CA MET A 330 10.46 13.55 0.19
C MET A 330 10.19 12.25 -0.58
N GLN A 331 11.08 11.27 -0.40
CA GLN A 331 10.86 9.89 -0.85
C GLN A 331 10.43 9.01 0.33
N GLN A 332 9.36 8.24 0.16
CA GLN A 332 8.97 7.17 1.08
C GLN A 332 8.98 5.81 0.35
N VAL A 333 9.46 4.76 1.02
CA VAL A 333 9.51 3.40 0.47
C VAL A 333 8.72 2.46 1.37
N PHE A 334 7.79 1.73 0.76
CA PHE A 334 6.99 0.71 1.42
C PHE A 334 7.29 -0.66 0.79
N ASN A 335 7.48 -1.66 1.65
CA ASN A 335 7.43 -3.05 1.24
C ASN A 335 5.98 -3.39 0.86
N TRP A 336 5.80 -4.11 -0.24
CA TRP A 336 4.51 -4.59 -0.74
C TRP A 336 4.37 -6.07 -0.40
N ASP A 337 3.91 -6.36 0.82
CA ASP A 337 3.98 -7.70 1.40
C ASP A 337 3.03 -8.67 0.67
N VAL A 338 1.81 -8.23 0.37
CA VAL A 338 0.72 -9.06 -0.19
C VAL A 338 -0.21 -8.22 -1.08
N SER A 339 -0.85 -8.85 -2.07
CA SER A 339 -2.05 -8.34 -2.72
C SER A 339 -3.15 -9.39 -2.86
N SER A 340 -4.41 -8.97 -2.75
CA SER A 340 -5.60 -9.75 -3.08
C SER A 340 -6.36 -9.11 -4.25
N ARG A 341 -7.17 -9.90 -4.97
CA ARG A 341 -8.28 -9.31 -5.74
C ARG A 341 -9.30 -8.72 -4.76
N THR A 342 -10.05 -7.73 -5.21
CA THR A 342 -11.19 -7.15 -4.51
C THR A 342 -12.31 -6.81 -5.51
N ILE A 343 -13.46 -6.35 -5.02
CA ILE A 343 -14.62 -6.01 -5.86
C ILE A 343 -14.36 -4.84 -6.81
N TYR A 344 -14.46 -5.13 -8.11
CA TYR A 344 -14.37 -4.22 -9.26
C TYR A 344 -13.06 -3.45 -9.47
N ARG A 345 -12.37 -3.83 -10.55
CA ARG A 345 -11.27 -3.07 -11.16
C ARG A 345 -10.08 -2.78 -10.23
N ASN A 346 -9.99 -3.41 -9.09
CA ASN A 346 -9.05 -3.05 -8.02
C ASN A 346 -8.28 -4.26 -7.48
N ILE A 347 -7.15 -3.98 -6.85
CA ILE A 347 -6.52 -4.87 -5.89
C ILE A 347 -6.49 -4.20 -4.52
N ARG A 348 -6.56 -5.00 -3.46
CA ARG A 348 -6.04 -4.61 -2.15
C ARG A 348 -4.55 -4.91 -2.11
N MET A 349 -3.79 -4.08 -1.42
CA MET A 349 -2.37 -4.29 -1.17
C MET A 349 -2.07 -4.01 0.30
N ASP A 350 -1.42 -4.94 0.96
CA ASP A 350 -0.91 -4.74 2.32
C ASP A 350 0.53 -4.25 2.22
N VAL A 351 0.81 -3.12 2.86
CA VAL A 351 2.04 -2.33 2.67
C VAL A 351 2.64 -1.92 4.00
N ARG A 352 3.97 -1.94 4.10
CA ARG A 352 4.71 -1.71 5.34
C ARG A 352 5.84 -0.73 5.11
N ASN A 353 5.94 0.33 5.91
CA ASN A 353 7.01 1.31 5.77
C ASN A 353 8.38 0.64 6.00
N GLN A 354 9.35 0.90 5.12
CA GLN A 354 10.65 0.23 5.16
C GLN A 354 11.57 0.75 6.30
N ILE A 355 11.34 1.97 6.79
CA ILE A 355 12.13 2.61 7.85
C ILE A 355 11.51 2.35 9.23
N LEU A 356 10.18 2.35 9.33
CA LEU A 356 9.42 2.11 10.56
C LEU A 356 8.46 0.92 10.37
N PRO A 357 8.92 -0.34 10.55
CA PRO A 357 8.11 -1.53 10.22
C PRO A 357 6.82 -1.72 11.02
N SER A 358 6.66 -1.01 12.14
CA SER A 358 5.40 -0.90 12.90
C SER A 358 4.32 -0.15 12.13
N ILE A 359 4.70 0.79 11.25
CA ILE A 359 3.78 1.47 10.33
C ILE A 359 3.46 0.53 9.17
N SER A 360 2.51 -0.37 9.42
CA SER A 360 1.82 -1.15 8.40
C SER A 360 0.44 -0.56 8.12
N THR A 361 0.01 -0.62 6.87
CA THR A 361 -1.35 -0.26 6.46
C THR A 361 -1.77 -1.10 5.26
N PHE A 362 -2.99 -0.91 4.78
CA PHE A 362 -3.43 -1.45 3.51
C PHE A 362 -3.94 -0.33 2.61
N GLY A 363 -3.73 -0.51 1.31
CA GLY A 363 -4.25 0.34 0.27
C GLY A 363 -5.15 -0.41 -0.69
N SER A 364 -5.79 0.34 -1.59
CA SER A 364 -6.39 -0.21 -2.80
C SER A 364 -5.98 0.60 -4.02
N VAL A 365 -5.79 -0.09 -5.14
CA VAL A 365 -5.49 0.54 -6.43
C VAL A 365 -6.55 0.13 -7.43
N ALA A 366 -7.44 1.06 -7.79
CA ALA A 366 -8.53 0.86 -8.73
C ALA A 366 -8.15 1.38 -10.13
N VAL A 367 -8.12 0.51 -11.13
CA VAL A 367 -7.89 0.87 -12.52
C VAL A 367 -9.14 1.54 -13.09
N THR A 368 -9.00 2.79 -13.50
CA THR A 368 -10.08 3.58 -14.11
C THR A 368 -10.01 3.56 -15.64
N GLY A 369 -8.83 3.30 -16.22
CA GLY A 369 -8.58 3.11 -17.64
C GLY A 369 -7.14 2.58 -17.88
N LEU A 370 -6.78 2.27 -19.13
CA LEU A 370 -5.48 1.63 -19.47
C LEU A 370 -4.24 2.39 -18.95
N GLU A 371 -4.35 3.71 -18.86
CA GLU A 371 -3.28 4.59 -18.37
C GLU A 371 -3.68 5.38 -17.11
N THR A 372 -4.80 5.05 -16.46
CA THR A 372 -5.27 5.77 -15.26
C THR A 372 -5.72 4.84 -14.13
N ILE A 373 -5.28 5.18 -12.92
CA ILE A 373 -5.65 4.48 -11.68
C ILE A 373 -6.14 5.49 -10.65
N ARG A 374 -6.83 5.00 -9.62
CA ARG A 374 -7.07 5.69 -8.36
C ARG A 374 -6.41 4.90 -7.24
N LEU A 375 -5.51 5.54 -6.50
CA LEU A 375 -4.88 4.98 -5.31
C LEU A 375 -5.60 5.50 -4.08
N GLN A 376 -5.76 4.63 -3.08
CA GLN A 376 -6.14 4.99 -1.72
C GLN A 376 -5.30 4.23 -0.70
N LEU A 377 -4.78 4.89 0.34
CA LEU A 377 -4.03 4.27 1.46
C LEU A 377 -4.71 4.58 2.80
N GLN A 378 -5.05 3.55 3.58
CA GLN A 378 -5.74 3.82 4.85
C GLN A 378 -4.81 4.54 5.85
N GLY A 379 -5.26 5.70 6.35
CA GLY A 379 -4.52 6.51 7.31
C GLY A 379 -3.30 7.26 6.75
N HIS A 380 -3.06 7.20 5.42
CA HIS A 380 -1.96 7.88 4.74
C HIS A 380 -2.51 8.68 3.54
N ASN A 381 -3.51 9.50 3.83
CA ASN A 381 -4.40 10.13 2.85
C ASN A 381 -3.69 11.11 1.88
N ASP A 382 -2.46 11.54 2.17
CA ASP A 382 -1.71 12.47 1.33
C ASP A 382 -1.38 11.85 -0.06
N TRP A 383 -1.26 10.52 -0.10
CA TRP A 383 -1.04 9.75 -1.33
C TRP A 383 -2.35 9.36 -2.06
N ASP A 384 -3.53 9.61 -1.49
CA ASP A 384 -4.81 9.32 -2.15
C ASP A 384 -4.99 10.21 -3.40
N GLY A 385 -5.52 9.61 -4.46
CA GLY A 385 -5.88 10.39 -5.64
C GLY A 385 -5.99 9.60 -6.94
N GLU A 386 -6.26 10.32 -8.01
CA GLU A 386 -6.22 9.79 -9.38
C GLU A 386 -4.83 10.02 -9.98
N TYR A 387 -4.23 8.97 -10.52
CA TYR A 387 -2.91 8.97 -11.12
C TYR A 387 -2.98 8.54 -12.60
N ARG A 388 -2.06 9.04 -13.41
CA ARG A 388 -1.87 8.62 -14.80
C ARG A 388 -0.48 8.02 -14.99
N ARG A 389 -0.33 6.99 -15.82
CA ARG A 389 0.98 6.38 -16.09
C ARG A 389 1.91 7.42 -16.72
N LEU A 390 3.15 7.47 -16.24
CA LEU A 390 4.17 8.37 -16.75
C LEU A 390 4.81 7.73 -17.99
N SER A 391 4.48 8.22 -19.20
CA SER A 391 4.96 7.61 -20.45
C SER A 391 6.49 7.74 -20.62
N PRO A 392 7.17 6.87 -21.39
CA PRO A 392 8.64 6.96 -21.55
C PRO A 392 9.13 8.30 -22.11
N SER A 393 8.36 8.97 -22.98
CA SER A 393 8.67 10.32 -23.45
C SER A 393 8.60 11.38 -22.36
N LEU A 394 7.74 11.17 -21.36
CA LEU A 394 7.50 12.06 -20.24
C LEU A 394 8.49 11.78 -19.09
N GLN A 395 8.87 10.51 -18.90
CA GLN A 395 10.01 10.10 -18.08
C GLN A 395 11.30 10.76 -18.58
N ASN A 396 11.57 10.69 -19.89
CA ASN A 396 12.73 11.38 -20.48
C ASN A 396 12.68 12.89 -20.24
N ALA A 397 11.52 13.54 -20.43
CA ALA A 397 11.37 14.98 -20.16
C ALA A 397 11.61 15.38 -18.69
N ILE A 398 11.40 14.47 -17.73
CA ILE A 398 11.71 14.66 -16.31
C ILE A 398 13.20 14.35 -16.01
N LEU A 399 13.79 13.38 -16.70
CA LEU A 399 15.23 13.08 -16.64
C LEU A 399 16.10 14.12 -17.37
N GLU A 400 15.50 14.92 -18.25
CA GLU A 400 16.09 16.06 -18.96
C GLU A 400 15.96 17.38 -18.15
N ASP A 401 15.43 17.36 -16.93
CA ASP A 401 15.54 18.47 -15.98
C ASP A 401 17.03 18.72 -15.65
N PRO A 402 17.59 19.93 -15.88
CA PRO A 402 18.99 20.24 -15.56
C PRO A 402 19.35 20.15 -14.07
N ASN A 403 18.37 19.99 -13.18
CA ASN A 403 18.56 19.75 -11.75
C ASN A 403 18.57 18.24 -11.40
N ALA A 404 18.19 17.35 -12.32
CA ALA A 404 18.16 15.90 -12.08
C ALA A 404 19.57 15.30 -11.90
N VAL A 405 19.67 14.28 -11.04
CA VAL A 405 20.94 13.61 -10.69
C VAL A 405 21.39 12.67 -11.81
N GLY A 406 22.10 13.22 -12.80
CA GLY A 406 22.58 12.48 -13.97
C GLY A 406 23.82 11.64 -13.64
N ILE A 407 23.80 10.33 -13.89
CA ILE A 407 24.95 9.43 -13.64
C ILE A 407 26.08 9.74 -14.62
N VAL A 408 27.24 10.17 -14.11
CA VAL A 408 28.43 10.48 -14.93
C VAL A 408 29.28 9.22 -15.16
N ARG A 409 29.85 9.08 -16.36
CA ARG A 409 30.63 7.90 -16.75
C ARG A 409 31.99 7.88 -16.05
N SER A 410 32.09 7.08 -14.98
CA SER A 410 33.29 6.95 -14.15
C SER A 410 34.57 6.51 -14.90
N SER A 411 34.45 5.96 -16.11
CA SER A 411 35.57 5.60 -16.98
C SER A 411 36.45 6.79 -17.41
N GLU A 412 35.88 7.99 -17.51
CA GLU A 412 36.63 9.20 -17.89
C GLU A 412 37.54 9.69 -16.74
N TYR A 413 37.20 9.31 -15.51
CA TYR A 413 37.91 9.65 -14.28
C TYR A 413 38.81 8.51 -13.78
N ALA A 414 38.95 7.39 -14.51
CA ALA A 414 39.71 6.23 -14.05
C ALA A 414 41.23 6.48 -13.98
N GLY A 415 41.92 5.80 -13.06
CA GLY A 415 43.38 5.84 -12.90
C GLY A 415 43.87 6.83 -11.84
N LEU A 416 45.19 7.05 -11.82
CA LEU A 416 45.84 7.95 -10.86
C LEU A 416 45.85 9.40 -11.39
N PHE A 417 45.44 10.32 -10.53
CA PHE A 417 45.62 11.77 -10.64
C PHE A 417 46.53 12.23 -9.49
N GLN A 418 47.48 13.12 -9.75
CA GLN A 418 48.49 13.54 -8.76
C GLN A 418 48.95 14.99 -8.96
N ASN A 419 49.60 15.58 -7.97
CA ASN A 419 50.19 16.92 -8.11
C ASN A 419 51.55 17.07 -7.41
N ALA A 420 52.20 18.22 -7.65
CA ALA A 420 53.53 18.53 -7.12
C ALA A 420 53.58 18.75 -5.60
N THR A 421 52.45 18.89 -4.90
CA THR A 421 52.41 18.93 -3.42
C THR A 421 52.30 17.54 -2.80
N GLY A 422 52.25 16.49 -3.62
CA GLY A 422 52.18 15.10 -3.16
C GLY A 422 50.76 14.62 -2.83
N THR A 423 49.73 15.37 -3.25
CA THR A 423 48.34 14.90 -3.22
C THR A 423 48.13 13.90 -4.37
N GLU A 424 47.51 12.76 -4.06
CA GLU A 424 47.23 11.67 -5.01
C GLU A 424 45.78 11.21 -4.87
N LEU A 425 45.08 11.01 -5.99
CA LEU A 425 43.73 10.46 -6.05
C LEU A 425 43.71 9.34 -7.12
N LEU A 426 43.59 8.10 -6.66
CA LEU A 426 43.48 6.91 -7.50
C LEU A 426 42.01 6.47 -7.57
N PHE A 427 41.43 6.55 -8.76
CA PHE A 427 40.12 5.96 -9.06
C PHE A 427 40.27 4.55 -9.65
N ASN A 428 39.74 3.56 -8.95
CA ASN A 428 39.70 2.16 -9.38
C ASN A 428 38.30 1.59 -9.08
N GLY A 429 37.36 1.87 -9.99
CA GLY A 429 35.91 1.75 -9.78
C GLY A 429 35.46 0.41 -9.18
N PRO A 430 34.59 0.40 -8.15
CA PRO A 430 33.89 1.54 -7.53
C PRO A 430 34.66 2.19 -6.37
N ARG A 431 35.97 1.95 -6.22
CA ARG A 431 36.77 2.38 -5.08
C ARG A 431 37.70 3.55 -5.41
N PHE A 432 38.04 4.33 -4.39
CA PHE A 432 39.10 5.33 -4.44
C PHE A 432 40.17 5.05 -3.38
N SER A 433 41.39 5.56 -3.64
CA SER A 433 42.36 5.90 -2.59
C SER A 433 42.78 7.35 -2.78
N PHE A 434 42.78 8.14 -1.71
CA PHE A 434 43.05 9.57 -1.73
C PHE A 434 44.04 9.91 -0.62
N ARG A 435 45.20 10.48 -0.99
CA ARG A 435 46.22 10.94 -0.04
C ARG A 435 46.34 12.45 -0.14
N HIS A 436 46.08 13.16 0.96
CA HIS A 436 46.05 14.62 1.03
C HIS A 436 46.43 15.08 2.44
N ASP A 437 47.23 16.15 2.54
CA ASP A 437 47.77 16.70 3.80
C ASP A 437 48.39 15.66 4.77
N GLY A 438 49.02 14.63 4.20
CA GLY A 438 49.66 13.53 4.94
C GLY A 438 48.69 12.46 5.47
N ASN A 439 47.38 12.65 5.30
CA ASN A 439 46.36 11.65 5.59
C ASN A 439 46.11 10.76 4.37
N GLU A 440 45.64 9.53 4.60
CA GLU A 440 45.22 8.58 3.57
C GLU A 440 43.78 8.14 3.85
N TYR A 441 42.93 8.30 2.84
CA TYR A 441 41.50 8.01 2.85
C TYR A 441 41.19 6.97 1.78
N SER A 442 40.32 6.00 2.07
CA SER A 442 39.92 5.00 1.08
C SER A 442 38.46 4.60 1.27
N GLY A 443 37.80 4.18 0.20
CA GLY A 443 36.38 3.87 0.28
C GLY A 443 35.70 3.79 -1.08
N GLY A 444 34.41 4.10 -1.10
CA GLY A 444 33.59 4.18 -2.32
C GLY A 444 33.43 5.63 -2.80
N TYR A 445 33.32 5.83 -4.10
CA TYR A 445 33.02 7.14 -4.68
C TYR A 445 31.80 7.10 -5.60
N SER A 446 31.14 8.25 -5.74
CA SER A 446 30.11 8.48 -6.76
C SER A 446 30.42 9.74 -7.56
N LEU A 447 30.02 9.74 -8.83
CA LEU A 447 30.15 10.87 -9.76
C LEU A 447 28.78 11.12 -10.41
N PHE A 448 28.24 12.31 -10.26
CA PHE A 448 26.92 12.68 -10.76
C PHE A 448 26.84 14.14 -11.16
N SER A 449 26.01 14.46 -12.15
CA SER A 449 25.64 15.83 -12.50
C SER A 449 24.52 16.30 -11.58
N PHE A 450 24.64 17.52 -11.05
CA PHE A 450 23.62 18.17 -10.23
C PHE A 450 23.70 19.70 -10.44
N ASN A 451 22.56 20.33 -10.75
CA ASN A 451 22.46 21.74 -11.18
C ASN A 451 23.51 22.13 -12.26
N GLY A 452 23.72 21.26 -13.25
CA GLY A 452 24.70 21.45 -14.32
C GLY A 452 26.18 21.39 -13.91
N ARG A 453 26.52 21.01 -12.68
CA ARG A 453 27.90 20.76 -12.21
C ARG A 453 28.14 19.27 -12.02
N THR A 454 29.35 18.78 -12.33
CA THR A 454 29.74 17.44 -11.89
C THR A 454 30.12 17.48 -10.42
N ILE A 455 29.51 16.63 -9.61
CA ILE A 455 29.81 16.43 -8.20
C ILE A 455 30.52 15.08 -8.04
N LEU A 456 31.61 15.10 -7.28
CA LEU A 456 32.32 13.94 -6.78
C LEU A 456 32.02 13.81 -5.28
N GLU A 457 31.46 12.69 -4.85
CA GLU A 457 31.34 12.35 -3.43
C GLU A 457 32.30 11.20 -3.10
N LEU A 458 33.18 11.42 -2.12
CA LEU A 458 34.11 10.44 -1.57
C LEU A 458 33.62 10.02 -0.18
N GLN A 459 33.10 8.79 -0.06
CA GLN A 459 32.72 8.21 1.23
C GLN A 459 33.91 7.43 1.80
N ASN A 460 34.63 8.03 2.75
CA ASN A 460 35.72 7.39 3.48
C ASN A 460 35.17 6.22 4.33
N VAL A 461 35.88 5.09 4.31
CA VAL A 461 35.50 3.83 4.97
C VAL A 461 36.67 3.31 5.78
N SER A 462 36.40 2.91 7.02
CA SER A 462 37.39 2.31 7.92
C SER A 462 37.86 0.93 7.44
N SER A 463 38.97 0.44 8.01
CA SER A 463 39.50 -0.92 7.80
C SER A 463 38.52 -2.06 8.14
N PHE A 464 37.40 -1.76 8.80
CA PHE A 464 36.32 -2.70 9.15
C PHE A 464 35.06 -2.55 8.27
N GLY A 465 35.11 -1.74 7.21
CA GLY A 465 33.97 -1.52 6.31
C GLY A 465 32.93 -0.51 6.78
N LEU A 466 33.08 0.05 7.99
CA LEU A 466 32.19 1.10 8.52
C LEU A 466 32.51 2.46 7.88
N PRO A 467 31.52 3.22 7.38
CA PRO A 467 31.70 4.62 6.95
C PRO A 467 32.27 5.51 8.05
N ARG A 468 32.96 6.59 7.66
CA ARG A 468 33.47 7.62 8.59
C ARG A 468 33.12 9.03 8.14
N GLU A 469 33.87 9.53 7.16
CA GLU A 469 33.82 10.91 6.69
C GLU A 469 33.34 10.93 5.24
N ARG A 470 32.73 12.05 4.84
CA ARG A 470 32.25 12.27 3.48
C ARG A 470 32.81 13.59 3.00
N PHE A 471 33.43 13.56 1.81
CA PHE A 471 33.95 14.75 1.15
C PHE A 471 33.20 14.94 -0.16
N SER A 472 32.65 16.13 -0.37
CA SER A 472 31.90 16.48 -1.58
C SER A 472 32.63 17.61 -2.32
N TYR A 473 32.90 17.39 -3.60
CA TYR A 473 33.60 18.35 -4.45
C TYR A 473 32.80 18.63 -5.72
N SER A 474 32.70 19.90 -6.12
CA SER A 474 32.39 20.24 -7.50
C SER A 474 33.65 20.02 -8.33
N VAL A 475 33.56 19.22 -9.40
CA VAL A 475 34.72 18.82 -10.20
C VAL A 475 34.61 19.27 -11.65
N GLU A 476 35.76 19.69 -12.19
CA GLU A 476 35.93 20.03 -13.60
C GLU A 476 37.11 19.22 -14.15
N LEU A 477 36.84 18.39 -15.17
CA LEU A 477 37.84 17.57 -15.85
C LEU A 477 38.10 18.16 -17.25
N THR A 478 39.30 18.67 -17.47
CA THR A 478 39.76 19.11 -18.80
C THR A 478 40.73 18.10 -19.38
N THR A 479 40.65 17.88 -20.70
CA THR A 479 41.54 16.97 -21.43
C THR A 479 42.25 17.72 -22.55
N GLU A 480 43.57 17.57 -22.64
CA GLU A 480 44.44 18.18 -23.63
C GLU A 480 45.28 17.08 -24.30
N GLU A 481 45.16 16.96 -25.63
CA GLU A 481 45.98 16.03 -26.42
C GLU A 481 47.26 16.73 -26.91
N SER A 482 48.41 16.14 -26.61
CA SER A 482 49.73 16.73 -26.84
C SER A 482 50.68 15.70 -27.46
N GLY A 483 50.45 15.43 -28.76
CA GLY A 483 51.14 14.35 -29.48
C GLY A 483 50.72 12.98 -28.96
N GLU A 484 51.70 12.12 -28.67
CA GLU A 484 51.52 10.76 -28.12
C GLU A 484 51.02 10.75 -26.65
N ARG A 485 50.53 11.87 -26.11
CA ARG A 485 50.11 12.00 -24.70
C ARG A 485 48.76 12.67 -24.55
N ILE A 486 47.91 12.09 -23.71
CA ILE A 486 46.68 12.71 -23.21
C ILE A 486 46.98 13.24 -21.81
N ILE A 487 46.86 14.55 -21.62
CA ILE A 487 46.97 15.21 -20.31
C ILE A 487 45.56 15.54 -19.83
N ARG A 488 45.18 15.01 -18.67
CA ARG A 488 43.91 15.30 -18.01
C ARG A 488 44.16 16.12 -16.75
N ARG A 489 43.48 17.25 -16.60
CA ARG A 489 43.54 18.07 -15.39
C ARG A 489 42.19 18.03 -14.68
N LEU A 490 42.21 17.56 -13.45
CA LEU A 490 41.06 17.48 -12.55
C LEU A 490 41.16 18.61 -11.52
N THR A 491 40.20 19.53 -11.55
CA THR A 491 40.03 20.57 -10.52
C THR A 491 38.89 20.16 -9.60
N MET A 492 39.11 20.23 -8.29
CA MET A 492 38.15 19.83 -7.25
C MET A 492 37.95 20.98 -6.27
N GLN A 493 36.79 21.63 -6.30
CA GLN A 493 36.42 22.66 -5.34
C GLN A 493 35.54 22.05 -4.23
N PRO A 494 35.88 22.19 -2.93
CA PRO A 494 35.02 21.74 -1.83
C PRO A 494 33.63 22.39 -1.88
N VAL A 495 32.57 21.59 -1.71
CA VAL A 495 31.17 22.07 -1.70
C VAL A 495 30.35 21.35 -0.63
N THR A 496 29.44 22.09 0.01
CA THR A 496 28.34 21.51 0.77
C THR A 496 27.12 21.35 -0.14
N LEU A 497 26.53 20.15 -0.18
CA LEU A 497 25.25 19.89 -0.85
C LEU A 497 24.09 20.17 0.12
N ARG A 498 23.06 20.91 -0.30
CA ARG A 498 21.91 21.28 0.56
C ARG A 498 20.59 21.25 -0.21
N GLY A 499 19.90 20.11 -0.19
CA GLY A 499 18.59 19.95 -0.85
C GLY A 499 18.70 20.17 -2.36
N ARG A 500 18.41 21.40 -2.80
CA ARG A 500 18.47 21.85 -4.21
C ARG A 500 19.66 22.77 -4.54
N ASP A 501 20.60 22.99 -3.60
CA ASP A 501 21.73 23.92 -3.74
C ASP A 501 23.12 23.27 -3.61
N VAL A 502 24.11 23.86 -4.30
CA VAL A 502 25.55 23.52 -4.22
C VAL A 502 26.34 24.76 -3.79
N THR A 503 26.54 24.91 -2.48
CA THR A 503 27.29 26.04 -1.90
C THR A 503 28.78 25.72 -1.83
N PRO A 504 29.67 26.54 -2.43
CA PRO A 504 31.11 26.42 -2.22
C PRO A 504 31.49 26.52 -0.75
N GLU A 505 32.37 25.63 -0.30
CA GLU A 505 32.83 25.58 1.09
C GLU A 505 34.18 26.29 1.26
N SER A 506 34.50 26.67 2.49
CA SER A 506 35.76 27.35 2.86
C SER A 506 36.93 26.35 2.90
N GLY A 507 37.42 25.92 1.74
CA GLY A 507 38.58 25.05 1.61
C GLY A 507 39.46 25.36 0.40
N GLU A 508 40.61 24.70 0.29
CA GLU A 508 41.51 24.82 -0.86
C GLU A 508 40.95 24.07 -2.07
N THR A 509 41.01 24.69 -3.26
CA THR A 509 40.68 24.03 -4.53
C THR A 509 41.85 23.13 -4.92
N ILE A 510 41.63 21.81 -4.93
CA ILE A 510 42.67 20.84 -5.26
C ILE A 510 42.77 20.72 -6.78
N HIS A 511 43.97 20.93 -7.32
CA HIS A 511 44.28 20.68 -8.72
C HIS A 511 45.18 19.44 -8.83
N LEU A 512 44.80 18.49 -9.69
CA LEU A 512 45.51 17.23 -9.95
C LEU A 512 45.66 17.01 -11.46
N GLU A 513 46.75 16.37 -11.88
CA GLU A 513 46.99 15.99 -13.27
C GLU A 513 47.17 14.47 -13.42
N GLN A 514 46.70 13.93 -14.55
CA GLN A 514 46.93 12.57 -15.02
C GLN A 514 47.55 12.66 -16.42
N ILE A 515 48.65 11.94 -16.65
CA ILE A 515 49.29 11.84 -17.96
C ILE A 515 49.17 10.40 -18.43
N ILE A 516 48.54 10.20 -19.59
CA ILE A 516 48.41 8.91 -20.27
C ILE A 516 49.26 8.97 -21.53
N GLU A 517 50.21 8.05 -21.68
CA GLU A 517 50.94 7.88 -22.94
C GLU A 517 50.13 6.95 -23.85
N GLN A 518 49.90 7.37 -25.10
CA GLN A 518 49.30 6.53 -26.12
C GLN A 518 50.36 5.55 -26.62
N SER A 519 50.36 4.33 -26.09
CA SER A 519 51.19 3.24 -26.59
C SER A 519 50.67 2.76 -27.95
N ASP A 520 51.53 2.81 -28.98
CA ASP A 520 51.33 2.12 -30.26
C ASP A 520 51.32 0.58 -30.05
N GLU A 521 50.18 0.03 -29.62
CA GLU A 521 49.89 -1.41 -29.71
C GLU A 521 49.19 -1.71 -31.04
N GLY A 522 49.80 -2.58 -31.85
CA GLY A 522 49.32 -3.00 -33.18
C GLY A 522 49.46 -4.50 -33.44
#